data_AF-A0A2V9NAS5-F1
#
_entry.id   AF-A0A2V9NAS5-F1
#
_cell.length_a   1.000
_cell.length_b   1.000
_cell.length_c   1.000
_cell.angle_alpha   90.00
_cell.angle_beta   90.00
_cell.angle_gamma   90.00
#
_symmetry.space_group_name_H-M   'P 1'
#
loop_
_entity.id
_entity.type
_entity.pdbx_description
1 polymer ?
#
loop_
_entity_poly.entity_id
_entity_poly.type
_entity_poly.pdbx_seq_one_letter_code
_entity_poly.pdbx_strand_id
1 'polypeptide(L)'
;MEYSRLDLSSLEPDPSLTARVLEKQKLTSGCGRRGYTLAHRRALPIAKRVTPPGGIRMQAYSRRLLPVFNVTLSLLILSTLGWARASEGPIQTAIALSMLMFGLVFGLAIYIYFALALQTIATKTNTENSWLAWIPIANIVLMLNVAKKPLWWILLFLVPLVNIVIAIMVWMAVAEARNKPNWWGILTVVPFVNLIVPGYLAWSD
;
A
#
# COMPACT_ATOMS: atom_id res chain seq x y z
N MET A 1 52.53 12.98 8.69
CA MET A 1 53.53 12.17 7.99
C MET A 1 53.11 12.07 6.53
N GLU A 2 53.98 12.61 5.68
CA GLU A 2 53.85 12.83 4.25
C GLU A 2 53.84 11.50 3.47
N TYR A 3 52.77 11.21 2.71
CA TYR A 3 52.81 10.23 1.62
C TYR A 3 52.75 11.01 0.31
N SER A 4 53.85 11.69 0.00
CA SER A 4 54.05 12.46 -1.22
C SER A 4 55.03 11.71 -2.12
N ARG A 5 54.65 11.55 -3.40
CA ARG A 5 55.45 11.06 -4.54
C ARG A 5 55.96 9.61 -4.46
N LEU A 6 55.10 8.66 -4.87
CA LEU A 6 55.61 7.53 -5.63
C LEU A 6 55.80 8.00 -7.08
N ASP A 7 57.05 8.09 -7.48
CA ASP A 7 57.51 8.58 -8.77
C ASP A 7 57.18 7.56 -9.88
N LEU A 8 55.93 7.62 -10.36
CA LEU A 8 55.40 6.79 -11.46
C LEU A 8 56.10 7.06 -12.81
N SER A 9 57.02 8.03 -12.88
CA SER A 9 57.80 8.33 -14.09
C SER A 9 58.91 7.31 -14.36
N SER A 10 59.25 6.46 -13.38
CA SER A 10 60.28 5.42 -13.49
C SER A 10 59.75 4.06 -13.98
N LEU A 11 58.43 3.91 -14.17
CA LEU A 11 57.83 2.67 -14.64
C LEU A 11 57.81 2.64 -16.18
N GLU A 12 58.99 2.60 -16.80
CA GLU A 12 59.09 2.33 -18.23
C GLU A 12 58.47 0.94 -18.51
N PRO A 13 57.45 0.85 -19.38
CA PRO A 13 56.78 -0.41 -19.65
C PRO A 13 57.74 -1.37 -20.33
N ASP A 14 58.06 -2.47 -19.63
CA ASP A 14 58.95 -3.53 -20.13
C ASP A 14 58.49 -4.01 -21.53
N PRO A 15 59.34 -3.90 -22.57
CA PRO A 15 59.03 -4.33 -23.94
C PRO A 15 58.66 -5.82 -24.01
N SER A 16 59.17 -6.64 -23.10
CA SER A 16 58.85 -8.06 -23.03
C SER A 16 57.43 -8.32 -22.52
N LEU A 17 56.92 -7.45 -21.63
CA LEU A 17 55.58 -7.54 -21.08
C LEU A 17 54.53 -7.04 -22.08
N THR A 18 54.84 -5.96 -22.79
CA THR A 18 53.97 -5.43 -23.86
C THR A 18 53.86 -6.40 -25.04
N ALA A 19 54.95 -7.08 -25.42
CA ALA A 19 54.91 -8.15 -26.42
C ALA A 19 54.00 -9.33 -25.98
N ARG A 20 54.07 -9.75 -24.72
CA ARG A 20 53.22 -10.81 -24.16
C ARG A 20 51.73 -10.42 -24.12
N VAL A 21 51.43 -9.15 -23.82
CA VAL A 21 50.05 -8.64 -23.85
C VAL A 21 49.50 -8.60 -25.27
N LEU A 22 50.32 -8.18 -26.24
CA LEU A 22 49.94 -8.17 -27.66
C LEU A 22 49.76 -9.59 -28.23
N GLU A 23 50.56 -10.56 -27.79
CA GLU A 23 50.39 -11.96 -28.15
C GLU A 23 49.09 -12.55 -27.58
N LYS A 24 48.77 -12.25 -26.31
CA LYS A 24 47.46 -12.62 -25.72
C LYS A 24 46.29 -11.97 -26.47
N GLN A 25 46.41 -10.70 -26.86
CA GLN A 25 45.37 -10.02 -27.63
C GLN A 25 45.15 -10.65 -29.01
N LYS A 26 46.23 -11.05 -29.72
CA LYS A 26 46.12 -11.77 -30.99
C LYS A 26 45.46 -13.15 -30.85
N LEU A 27 45.72 -13.88 -29.76
CA LEU A 27 45.04 -15.14 -29.48
C LEU A 27 43.54 -14.95 -29.23
N THR A 28 43.12 -13.82 -28.64
CA THR A 28 41.70 -13.50 -28.43
C THR A 28 41.00 -12.95 -29.68
N SER A 29 41.71 -12.26 -30.57
CA SER A 29 41.14 -11.69 -31.80
C SER A 29 41.05 -12.69 -32.96
N GLY A 30 41.79 -13.80 -32.91
CA GLY A 30 41.67 -14.94 -33.82
C GLY A 30 40.43 -15.82 -33.59
N CYS A 31 39.83 -15.77 -32.39
CA CYS A 31 38.55 -16.43 -32.10
C CYS A 31 37.39 -15.52 -32.57
N GLY A 32 37.30 -15.36 -33.89
CA GLY A 32 36.24 -14.59 -34.54
C GLY A 32 34.84 -15.15 -34.27
N ARG A 33 33.83 -14.40 -34.73
CA ARG A 33 32.37 -14.57 -34.52
C ARG A 33 31.71 -15.93 -34.74
N ARG A 34 32.49 -16.97 -35.04
CA ARG A 34 32.05 -18.33 -35.33
C ARG A 34 32.16 -19.32 -34.16
N GLY A 35 32.91 -19.02 -33.10
CA GLY A 35 33.04 -19.93 -31.94
C GLY A 35 31.81 -19.99 -31.03
N TYR A 36 31.19 -18.83 -30.75
CA TYR A 36 30.01 -18.74 -29.89
C TYR A 36 28.73 -19.28 -30.54
N THR A 37 28.68 -19.29 -31.88
CA THR A 37 27.53 -19.81 -32.62
C THR A 37 27.48 -21.35 -32.64
N LEU A 38 28.61 -22.03 -32.38
CA LEU A 38 28.65 -23.49 -32.30
C LEU A 38 28.41 -24.01 -30.88
N ALA A 39 28.92 -23.32 -29.85
CA ALA A 39 28.65 -23.66 -28.44
C ALA A 39 27.17 -23.46 -28.07
N HIS A 40 26.50 -22.47 -28.65
CA HIS A 40 25.08 -22.20 -28.37
C HIS A 40 24.13 -23.21 -29.04
N ARG A 41 24.54 -23.93 -30.09
CA ARG A 41 23.68 -24.91 -30.80
C ARG A 41 23.60 -26.29 -30.15
N ARG A 42 24.53 -26.66 -29.24
CA ARG A 42 24.51 -27.95 -28.53
C ARG A 42 23.86 -27.89 -27.14
N ALA A 43 23.58 -26.71 -26.61
CA ALA A 43 23.01 -26.54 -25.27
C ALA A 43 21.47 -26.36 -25.22
N LEU A 44 20.73 -26.75 -26.26
CA LEU A 44 19.26 -26.56 -26.29
C LEU A 44 18.46 -27.80 -26.72
N PRO A 45 18.51 -28.91 -25.95
CA PRO A 45 17.37 -29.82 -25.89
C PRO A 45 16.62 -29.77 -24.54
N ILE A 46 16.94 -28.87 -23.61
CA ILE A 46 16.32 -28.85 -22.26
C ILE A 46 15.55 -27.54 -21.93
N ALA A 47 15.74 -26.45 -22.69
CA ALA A 47 15.02 -25.19 -22.44
C ALA A 47 13.69 -25.04 -23.22
N LYS A 48 12.97 -26.14 -23.47
CA LYS A 48 11.65 -26.13 -24.15
C LYS A 48 10.46 -26.47 -23.25
N ARG A 49 10.62 -26.45 -21.92
CA ARG A 49 9.49 -26.60 -20.97
C ARG A 49 9.35 -25.44 -19.99
N VAL A 50 9.50 -24.22 -20.48
CA VAL A 50 8.91 -23.06 -19.82
C VAL A 50 8.20 -22.25 -20.89
N THR A 51 6.92 -22.54 -21.09
CA THR A 51 6.02 -21.59 -21.73
C THR A 51 6.02 -20.32 -20.88
N PRO A 52 6.34 -19.13 -21.43
CA PRO A 52 6.09 -17.90 -20.69
C PRO A 52 4.60 -17.86 -20.34
N PRO A 53 4.22 -17.55 -19.08
CA PRO A 53 2.82 -17.37 -18.73
C PRO A 53 2.24 -16.33 -19.68
N GLY A 54 1.10 -16.68 -20.27
CA GLY A 54 0.53 -16.00 -21.42
C GLY A 54 0.68 -14.49 -21.34
N GLY A 55 1.37 -13.94 -22.34
CA GLY A 55 1.21 -12.54 -22.69
C GLY A 55 -0.26 -12.33 -23.03
N ILE A 56 -1.04 -11.94 -22.02
CA ILE A 56 -2.40 -11.48 -22.18
C ILE A 56 -2.30 -10.39 -23.24
N ARG A 57 -2.92 -10.62 -24.39
CA ARG A 57 -3.12 -9.59 -25.42
C ARG A 57 -4.01 -8.50 -24.81
N MET A 58 -3.42 -7.62 -23.99
CA MET A 58 -4.06 -6.44 -23.39
C MET A 58 -4.45 -5.40 -24.46
N GLN A 59 -4.20 -5.66 -25.74
CA GLN A 59 -4.68 -4.82 -26.82
C GLN A 59 -6.18 -5.00 -27.11
N ALA A 60 -6.79 -6.12 -26.68
CA ALA A 60 -8.22 -6.39 -26.95
C ALA A 60 -9.16 -5.94 -25.82
N TYR A 61 -8.65 -5.74 -24.60
CA TYR A 61 -9.46 -5.28 -23.46
C TYR A 61 -9.69 -3.76 -23.49
N SER A 62 -8.70 -2.99 -23.97
CA SER A 62 -8.78 -1.51 -23.99
C SER A 62 -9.86 -0.98 -24.94
N ARG A 63 -10.11 -1.60 -26.09
CA ARG A 63 -11.14 -1.11 -27.05
C ARG A 63 -12.59 -1.39 -26.64
N ARG A 64 -12.86 -2.38 -25.78
CA ARG A 64 -14.24 -2.74 -25.38
C ARG A 64 -14.71 -2.07 -24.08
N LEU A 65 -13.81 -1.56 -23.25
CA LEU A 65 -14.15 -0.86 -22.00
C LEU A 65 -14.25 0.65 -22.12
N LEU A 66 -13.55 1.25 -23.09
CA LEU A 66 -13.65 2.67 -23.39
C LEU A 66 -15.10 3.16 -23.62
N PRO A 67 -16.00 2.47 -24.34
CA PRO A 67 -17.36 2.97 -24.54
C PRO A 67 -18.23 2.86 -23.29
N VAL A 68 -18.07 1.82 -22.46
CA VAL A 68 -18.86 1.67 -21.23
C VAL A 68 -18.49 2.76 -20.23
N PHE A 69 -17.18 3.02 -20.05
CA PHE A 69 -16.69 4.08 -19.17
C PHE A 69 -17.11 5.48 -19.66
N ASN A 70 -17.06 5.72 -20.98
CA ASN A 70 -17.50 6.98 -21.58
C ASN A 70 -19.02 7.17 -21.47
N VAL A 71 -19.82 6.12 -21.67
CA VAL A 71 -21.29 6.20 -21.55
C VAL A 71 -21.70 6.41 -20.10
N THR A 72 -21.07 5.72 -19.14
CA THR A 72 -21.32 5.97 -17.71
C THR A 72 -20.89 7.37 -17.32
N LEU A 73 -19.74 7.86 -17.81
CA LEU A 73 -19.28 9.23 -17.56
C LEU A 73 -20.24 10.27 -18.18
N SER A 74 -20.73 10.00 -19.39
CA SER A 74 -21.69 10.86 -20.10
C SER A 74 -23.03 10.91 -19.39
N LEU A 75 -23.55 9.76 -18.94
CA LEU A 75 -24.79 9.67 -18.18
C LEU A 75 -24.65 10.33 -16.80
N LEU A 76 -23.48 10.21 -16.17
CA LEU A 76 -23.19 10.87 -14.91
C LEU A 76 -23.10 12.39 -15.10
N ILE A 77 -22.45 12.89 -16.15
CA ILE A 77 -22.41 14.32 -16.51
C ILE A 77 -23.81 14.85 -16.90
N LEU A 78 -24.62 14.07 -17.62
CA LEU A 78 -25.97 14.47 -18.00
C LEU A 78 -26.91 14.48 -16.79
N SER A 79 -26.71 13.57 -15.84
CA SER A 79 -27.45 13.56 -14.58
C SER A 79 -27.11 14.79 -13.73
N THR A 80 -25.83 15.17 -13.61
CA THR A 80 -25.43 16.36 -12.84
C THR A 80 -25.90 17.66 -13.50
N LEU A 81 -26.06 17.70 -14.82
CA LEU A 81 -26.61 18.85 -15.54
C LEU A 81 -28.10 19.10 -15.22
N GLY A 82 -28.85 18.04 -14.89
CA GLY A 82 -30.23 18.13 -14.43
C GLY A 82 -30.32 18.78 -13.05
N TRP A 83 -29.46 18.37 -12.11
CA TRP A 83 -29.35 18.99 -10.78
C TRP A 83 -28.84 20.44 -10.83
N ALA A 84 -27.96 20.78 -11.80
CA ALA A 84 -27.46 22.13 -12.00
C ALA A 84 -28.54 23.12 -12.52
N ARG A 85 -29.58 22.64 -13.21
CA ARG A 85 -30.75 23.46 -13.58
C ARG A 85 -31.74 23.63 -12.43
N ALA A 86 -31.71 22.72 -11.45
CA ALA A 86 -32.60 22.73 -10.29
C ALA A 86 -32.07 23.55 -9.10
N SER A 87 -30.79 23.95 -9.10
CA SER A 87 -30.21 24.83 -8.09
C SER A 87 -30.59 26.29 -8.35
N GLU A 88 -31.11 26.99 -7.35
CA GLU A 88 -31.73 28.32 -7.51
C GLU A 88 -30.71 29.50 -7.64
N GLY A 89 -29.50 29.22 -8.15
CA GLY A 89 -28.49 30.22 -8.50
C GLY A 89 -27.05 29.69 -8.39
N PRO A 90 -26.08 30.29 -9.11
CA PRO A 90 -24.68 29.85 -9.11
C PRO A 90 -23.98 29.95 -7.75
N ILE A 91 -24.52 30.75 -6.83
CA ILE A 91 -23.99 30.90 -5.46
C ILE A 91 -24.34 29.66 -4.61
N GLN A 92 -25.54 29.10 -4.76
CA GLN A 92 -25.97 27.94 -3.97
C GLN A 92 -25.22 26.66 -4.37
N THR A 93 -24.94 26.49 -5.66
CA THR A 93 -24.11 25.36 -6.14
C THR A 93 -22.68 25.46 -5.64
N ALA A 94 -22.09 26.67 -5.62
CA ALA A 94 -20.74 26.90 -5.10
C ALA A 94 -20.65 26.63 -3.58
N ILE A 95 -21.67 27.01 -2.81
CA ILE A 95 -21.74 26.71 -1.36
C ILE A 95 -21.87 25.19 -1.15
N ALA A 96 -22.77 24.51 -1.87
CA ALA A 96 -22.94 23.06 -1.75
C ALA A 96 -21.66 22.28 -2.12
N LEU A 97 -20.98 22.67 -3.20
CA LEU A 97 -19.69 22.07 -3.61
C LEU A 97 -18.59 22.33 -2.58
N SER A 98 -18.50 23.53 -2.02
CA SER A 98 -17.47 23.85 -1.01
C SER A 98 -17.71 23.11 0.31
N MET A 99 -18.97 22.97 0.75
CA MET A 99 -19.32 22.13 1.91
C MET A 99 -18.98 20.65 1.67
N LEU A 100 -19.23 20.13 0.47
CA LEU A 100 -18.90 18.75 0.11
C LEU A 100 -17.38 18.53 0.08
N MET A 101 -16.61 19.45 -0.52
CA MET A 101 -15.14 19.39 -0.53
C MET A 101 -14.57 19.44 0.89
N PHE A 102 -15.07 20.34 1.74
CA PHE A 102 -14.66 20.42 3.15
C PHE A 102 -14.96 19.12 3.91
N GLY A 103 -16.17 18.57 3.73
CA GLY A 103 -16.56 17.29 4.33
C GLY A 103 -15.68 16.13 3.91
N LEU A 104 -15.26 16.06 2.64
CA LEU A 104 -14.35 15.03 2.14
C LEU A 104 -12.96 15.14 2.76
N VAL A 105 -12.37 16.34 2.81
CA VAL A 105 -11.04 16.55 3.39
C VAL A 105 -11.05 16.24 4.88
N PHE A 106 -12.06 16.74 5.60
CA PHE A 106 -12.19 16.51 7.03
C PHE A 106 -12.49 15.04 7.36
N GLY A 107 -13.38 14.40 6.59
CA GLY A 107 -13.67 12.98 6.71
C GLY A 107 -12.45 12.09 6.44
N LEU A 108 -11.64 12.45 5.44
CA LEU A 108 -10.38 11.74 5.15
C LEU A 108 -9.36 11.92 6.27
N ALA A 109 -9.25 13.12 6.86
CA ALA A 109 -8.37 13.36 8.00
C ALA A 109 -8.78 12.51 9.22
N ILE A 110 -10.08 12.46 9.53
CA ILE A 110 -10.62 11.61 10.60
C ILE A 110 -10.35 10.12 10.30
N TYR A 111 -10.55 9.69 9.05
CA TYR A 111 -10.30 8.32 8.65
C TYR A 111 -8.85 7.89 8.89
N ILE A 112 -7.89 8.70 8.43
CA ILE A 112 -6.46 8.46 8.62
C ILE A 112 -6.13 8.44 10.11
N TYR A 113 -6.68 9.38 10.88
CA TYR A 113 -6.51 9.42 12.34
C TYR A 113 -6.95 8.11 13.02
N PHE A 114 -8.14 7.60 12.70
CA PHE A 114 -8.64 6.34 13.27
C PHE A 114 -7.79 5.14 12.87
N ALA A 115 -7.39 5.06 11.60
CA ALA A 115 -6.54 3.99 11.10
C ALA A 115 -5.18 3.98 11.83
N LEU A 116 -4.56 5.15 12.01
CA LEU A 116 -3.30 5.28 12.74
C LEU A 116 -3.44 4.98 14.23
N ALA A 117 -4.53 5.41 14.87
CA ALA A 117 -4.80 5.13 16.27
C ALA A 117 -4.93 3.61 16.51
N LEU A 118 -5.75 2.93 15.71
CA LEU A 118 -5.92 1.47 15.78
C LEU A 118 -4.63 0.71 15.45
N GLN A 119 -3.88 1.14 14.44
CA GLN A 119 -2.59 0.54 14.10
C GLN A 119 -1.59 0.67 15.26
N THR A 120 -1.55 1.84 15.91
CA THR A 120 -0.66 2.09 17.05
C THR A 120 -1.06 1.24 18.25
N ILE A 121 -2.36 1.12 18.55
CA ILE A 121 -2.87 0.24 19.60
C ILE A 121 -2.44 -1.20 19.32
N ALA A 122 -2.70 -1.73 18.11
CA ALA A 122 -2.34 -3.10 17.74
C ALA A 122 -0.83 -3.36 17.84
N THR A 123 -0.01 -2.38 17.49
CA THR A 123 1.45 -2.46 17.60
C THR A 123 1.89 -2.47 19.06
N LYS A 124 1.30 -1.61 19.91
CA LYS A 124 1.58 -1.58 21.35
C LYS A 124 1.07 -2.82 22.08
N THR A 125 0.03 -3.49 21.58
CA THR A 125 -0.51 -4.74 22.14
C THR A 125 0.11 -6.00 21.51
N ASN A 126 1.15 -5.87 20.68
CA ASN A 126 1.80 -6.97 19.95
C ASN A 126 0.82 -7.88 19.20
N THR A 127 -0.23 -7.29 18.64
CA THR A 127 -1.24 -8.01 17.85
C THR A 127 -0.77 -8.15 16.41
N GLU A 128 -0.90 -9.35 15.84
CA GLU A 128 -0.54 -9.59 14.45
C GLU A 128 -1.39 -8.73 13.50
N ASN A 129 -0.79 -8.30 12.40
CA ASN A 129 -1.45 -7.58 11.31
C ASN A 129 -1.98 -6.17 11.65
N SER A 130 -1.20 -5.34 12.36
CA SER A 130 -1.55 -3.93 12.64
C SER A 130 -1.94 -3.10 11.41
N TRP A 131 -1.45 -3.46 10.21
CA TRP A 131 -1.80 -2.80 8.94
C TRP A 131 -3.28 -2.97 8.55
N LEU A 132 -3.98 -3.97 9.10
CA LEU A 132 -5.41 -4.19 8.84
C LEU A 132 -6.28 -3.03 9.32
N ALA A 133 -5.75 -2.13 10.17
CA ALA A 133 -6.40 -0.90 10.61
C ALA A 133 -6.77 0.08 9.47
N TRP A 134 -6.19 -0.12 8.28
CA TRP A 134 -6.47 0.68 7.09
C TRP A 134 -7.63 0.15 6.23
N ILE A 135 -8.18 -1.02 6.57
CA ILE A 135 -9.28 -1.63 5.81
C ILE A 135 -10.52 -1.61 6.73
N PRO A 136 -11.59 -0.85 6.40
CA PRO A 136 -12.72 -0.64 7.30
C PRO A 136 -13.34 -1.92 7.87
N ILE A 137 -13.43 -2.96 7.04
CA ILE A 137 -13.98 -4.27 7.44
C ILE A 137 -12.97 -5.02 8.33
N ALA A 138 -11.68 -4.94 8.02
CA ALA A 138 -10.65 -5.61 8.79
C ALA A 138 -10.33 -4.89 10.11
N ASN A 139 -10.74 -3.63 10.28
CA ASN A 139 -10.62 -2.91 11.56
C ASN A 139 -11.38 -3.66 12.68
N ILE A 140 -12.54 -4.23 12.37
CA ILE A 140 -13.34 -5.00 13.33
C ILE A 140 -12.59 -6.27 13.76
N VAL A 141 -12.02 -6.99 12.78
CA VAL A 141 -11.18 -8.18 13.01
C VAL A 141 -9.98 -7.82 13.88
N LEU A 142 -9.29 -6.73 13.56
CA LEU A 142 -8.14 -6.25 14.32
C LEU A 142 -8.52 -5.90 15.76
N MET A 143 -9.61 -5.16 15.97
CA MET A 143 -10.10 -4.81 17.32
C MET A 143 -10.43 -6.06 18.15
N LEU A 144 -11.05 -7.08 17.54
CA LEU A 144 -11.33 -8.35 18.22
C LEU A 144 -10.04 -9.10 18.60
N ASN A 145 -9.04 -9.08 17.72
CA ASN A 145 -7.73 -9.67 17.99
C ASN A 145 -7.00 -8.94 19.13
N VAL A 146 -7.02 -7.60 19.15
CA VAL A 146 -6.48 -6.77 20.24
C VAL A 146 -7.20 -7.09 21.56
N ALA A 147 -8.53 -7.22 21.51
CA ALA A 147 -9.37 -7.58 22.65
C ALA A 147 -9.27 -9.06 23.07
N LYS A 148 -8.49 -9.89 22.36
CA LYS A 148 -8.37 -11.35 22.54
C LYS A 148 -9.73 -12.06 22.56
N LYS A 149 -10.68 -11.62 21.72
CA LYS A 149 -12.02 -12.22 21.56
C LYS A 149 -12.08 -13.08 20.29
N PRO A 150 -12.92 -14.14 20.25
CA PRO A 150 -13.03 -14.98 19.07
C PRO A 150 -13.70 -14.25 17.89
N LEU A 151 -13.24 -14.54 16.67
CA LEU A 151 -13.72 -13.90 15.43
C LEU A 151 -15.23 -14.09 15.15
N TRP A 152 -15.88 -15.07 15.77
CA TRP A 152 -17.33 -15.27 15.70
C TRP A 152 -18.14 -14.05 16.18
N TRP A 153 -17.53 -13.17 16.97
CA TRP A 153 -18.17 -11.93 17.44
C TRP A 153 -18.52 -10.96 16.30
N ILE A 154 -17.87 -11.09 15.12
CA ILE A 154 -18.24 -10.32 13.92
C ILE A 154 -19.70 -10.57 13.52
N LEU A 155 -20.22 -11.78 13.75
CA LEU A 155 -21.61 -12.11 13.44
C LEU A 155 -22.59 -11.41 14.39
N LEU A 156 -22.16 -11.12 15.64
CA LEU A 156 -22.92 -10.34 16.60
C LEU A 156 -22.94 -8.84 16.25
N PHE A 157 -21.90 -8.33 15.57
CA PHE A 157 -21.85 -6.97 15.04
C PHE A 157 -22.89 -6.71 13.93
N LEU A 158 -23.39 -7.76 13.25
CA LEU A 158 -24.45 -7.62 12.23
C LEU A 158 -25.82 -7.32 12.86
N VAL A 159 -26.03 -7.62 14.14
CA VAL A 159 -27.31 -7.39 14.82
C VAL A 159 -27.26 -6.02 15.50
N PRO A 160 -28.04 -5.01 15.07
CA PRO A 160 -27.85 -3.61 15.47
C PRO A 160 -28.01 -3.37 16.98
N LEU A 161 -28.91 -4.09 17.66
CA LEU A 161 -29.10 -3.96 19.11
C LEU A 161 -27.91 -4.54 19.91
N VAL A 162 -27.40 -5.68 19.44
CA VAL A 162 -26.30 -6.41 20.11
C VAL A 162 -24.95 -5.77 19.79
N ASN A 163 -24.82 -5.17 18.60
CA ASN A 163 -23.63 -4.45 18.15
C ASN A 163 -23.18 -3.40 19.18
N ILE A 164 -24.08 -2.59 19.72
CA ILE A 164 -23.72 -1.54 20.69
C ILE A 164 -23.11 -2.16 21.96
N VAL A 165 -23.74 -3.20 22.51
CA VAL A 165 -23.25 -3.88 23.72
C VAL A 165 -21.90 -4.54 23.48
N ILE A 166 -21.76 -5.21 22.33
CA ILE A 166 -20.51 -5.87 21.93
C ILE A 166 -19.40 -4.85 21.70
N ALA A 167 -19.70 -3.72 21.05
CA ALA A 167 -18.75 -2.65 20.81
C ALA A 167 -18.19 -2.11 22.14
N ILE A 168 -19.04 -1.87 23.14
CA ILE A 168 -18.61 -1.45 24.48
C ILE A 168 -17.69 -2.51 25.10
N MET A 169 -18.08 -3.78 25.07
CA MET A 169 -17.26 -4.87 25.62
C MET A 169 -15.90 -5.00 24.93
N VAL A 170 -15.85 -4.84 23.61
CA VAL A 170 -14.60 -4.85 22.85
C VAL A 170 -13.73 -3.66 23.23
N TRP A 171 -14.28 -2.44 23.32
CA TRP A 171 -13.53 -1.26 23.71
C TRP A 171 -13.03 -1.31 25.16
N MET A 172 -13.80 -1.90 26.08
CA MET A 172 -13.32 -2.17 27.45
C MET A 172 -12.14 -3.13 27.44
N ALA A 173 -12.22 -4.22 26.68
CA ALA A 173 -11.12 -5.18 26.55
C ALA A 173 -9.88 -4.58 25.85
N VAL A 174 -10.06 -3.67 24.89
CA VAL A 174 -8.95 -2.90 24.28
C VAL A 174 -8.31 -1.97 25.31
N ALA A 175 -9.09 -1.30 26.16
CA ALA A 175 -8.56 -0.47 27.25
C ALA A 175 -7.78 -1.31 28.28
N GLU A 176 -8.29 -2.48 28.66
CA GLU A 176 -7.59 -3.46 29.51
C GLU A 176 -6.28 -3.92 28.87
N ALA A 177 -6.29 -4.23 27.57
CA ALA A 177 -5.09 -4.63 26.82
C ALA A 177 -4.01 -3.52 26.78
N ARG A 178 -4.42 -2.26 26.94
CA ARG A 178 -3.54 -1.09 27.07
C ARG A 178 -3.20 -0.74 28.53
N ASN A 179 -3.59 -1.55 29.51
CA ASN A 179 -3.43 -1.30 30.96
C ASN A 179 -4.11 0.01 31.41
N LYS A 180 -5.22 0.40 30.78
CA LYS A 180 -6.02 1.58 31.14
C LYS A 180 -7.35 1.14 31.76
N PRO A 181 -7.98 1.98 32.60
CA PRO A 181 -9.16 1.55 33.34
C PRO A 181 -10.38 1.35 32.42
N ASN A 182 -11.16 0.31 32.70
CA ASN A 182 -12.22 -0.20 31.82
C ASN A 182 -13.31 0.83 31.48
N TRP A 183 -13.53 1.83 32.34
CA TRP A 183 -14.52 2.87 32.12
C TRP A 183 -14.24 3.72 30.86
N TRP A 184 -12.99 3.76 30.38
CA TRP A 184 -12.65 4.37 29.08
C TRP A 184 -13.39 3.72 27.91
N GLY A 185 -13.67 2.41 28.00
CA GLY A 185 -14.43 1.69 26.99
C GLY A 185 -15.94 2.00 27.01
N ILE A 186 -16.48 2.52 28.11
CA ILE A 186 -17.89 2.95 28.21
C ILE A 186 -18.07 4.32 27.56
N LEU A 187 -17.04 5.17 27.65
CA LEU A 187 -17.03 6.51 27.08
C LEU A 187 -17.18 6.53 25.55
N THR A 188 -16.85 5.44 24.85
CA THR A 188 -16.97 5.33 23.39
C THR A 188 -18.41 5.32 22.88
N VAL A 189 -19.41 5.13 23.75
CA VAL A 189 -20.84 5.24 23.38
C VAL A 189 -21.20 6.65 22.91
N VAL A 190 -20.55 7.67 23.46
CA VAL A 190 -20.79 9.06 23.08
C VAL A 190 -19.99 9.35 21.80
N PRO A 191 -20.62 9.73 20.68
CA PRO A 191 -19.95 9.87 19.37
C PRO A 191 -18.82 10.91 19.39
N PHE A 192 -18.95 11.98 20.17
CA PHE A 192 -17.88 12.97 20.36
C PHE A 192 -16.65 12.39 21.07
N VAL A 193 -16.88 11.50 22.02
CA VAL A 193 -15.84 10.87 22.83
C VAL A 193 -15.20 9.70 22.09
N ASN A 194 -15.95 9.03 21.21
CA ASN A 194 -15.46 7.99 20.30
C ASN A 194 -14.35 8.50 19.35
N LEU A 195 -14.26 9.80 19.11
CA LEU A 195 -13.14 10.41 18.37
C LEU A 195 -11.88 10.58 19.22
N ILE A 196 -12.02 10.84 20.53
CA ILE A 196 -10.89 11.19 21.40
C ILE A 196 -10.28 9.94 22.06
N VAL A 197 -11.13 8.99 22.48
CA VAL A 197 -10.71 7.80 23.23
C VAL A 197 -9.71 6.92 22.47
N PRO A 198 -9.90 6.59 21.18
CA PRO A 198 -8.95 5.76 20.44
C PRO A 198 -7.56 6.40 20.38
N GLY A 199 -7.50 7.72 20.18
CA GLY A 199 -6.23 8.43 20.21
C GLY A 199 -5.61 8.48 21.60
N TYR A 200 -6.42 8.74 22.62
CA TYR A 200 -5.93 8.67 24.00
C TYR A 200 -5.35 7.28 24.30
N LEU A 201 -6.03 6.19 23.96
CA LEU A 201 -5.54 4.83 24.18
C LEU A 201 -4.32 4.47 23.33
N ALA A 202 -4.19 5.05 22.13
CA ALA A 202 -3.05 4.86 21.23
C ALA A 202 -1.78 5.55 21.75
N TRP A 203 -1.88 6.83 22.11
CA TRP A 203 -0.73 7.67 22.43
C TRP A 203 -0.48 7.87 23.93
N SER A 204 -1.43 7.54 24.81
CA SER A 204 -1.12 7.50 26.24
C SER A 204 -0.25 6.29 26.56
N ASP A 205 0.88 6.55 27.22
CA ASP A 205 1.73 5.54 27.85
C ASP A 205 1.24 5.25 29.27
#